data_AF-A0A6B3BUG1-F1
#
_entry.id   AF-A0A6B3BUG1-F1
#
_cell.length_a   1.000
_cell.length_b   1.000
_cell.length_c   1.000
_cell.angle_alpha   90.00
_cell.angle_beta   90.00
_cell.angle_gamma   90.00
#
_symmetry.space_group_name_H-M   'P 1'
#
loop_
_entity.id
_entity.type
_entity.pdbx_description
1 polymer ?
#
loop_
_entity_poly.entity_id
_entity_poly.type
_entity_poly.pdbx_seq_one_letter_code
_entity_poly.pdbx_strand_id
1 'polypeptide(L)'
;MDVKKVLVRAFVSVVVSIDLTDDEEIDPDIATDILEPAAALFLDLSEEGRREVISLILECAELEENPERKRAILGLPEAIGLLDED
;
A
#
# COMPACT_ATOMS: atom_id res chain seq x y z
N MET A 1 18.27 -8.63 3.48
CA MET A 1 17.02 -7.84 3.34
C MET A 1 16.31 -7.92 4.67
N ASP A 2 15.89 -6.79 5.24
CA ASP A 2 15.23 -6.73 6.56
C ASP A 2 13.79 -7.26 6.47
N VAL A 3 13.30 -7.95 7.51
CA VAL A 3 11.97 -8.59 7.49
C VAL A 3 10.85 -7.56 7.30
N LYS A 4 10.94 -6.39 7.94
CA LYS A 4 9.92 -5.35 7.80
C LYS A 4 9.88 -4.83 6.36
N LYS A 5 11.05 -4.63 5.75
CA LYS A 5 11.15 -4.26 4.33
C LYS A 5 10.53 -5.30 3.40
N VAL A 6 10.74 -6.58 3.67
CA VAL A 6 10.12 -7.66 2.87
C VAL A 6 8.61 -7.64 3.01
N LEU A 7 8.09 -7.52 4.23
CA LEU A 7 6.64 -7.51 4.49
C LEU A 7 5.96 -6.29 3.85
N VAL A 8 6.53 -5.09 3.98
CA VAL A 8 5.97 -3.89 3.33
C VAL A 8 6.01 -4.03 1.81
N ARG A 9 7.12 -4.50 1.23
CA ARG A 9 7.19 -4.74 -0.23
C ARG A 9 6.20 -5.77 -0.71
N ALA A 10 6.00 -6.85 0.05
CA ALA A 10 5.03 -7.88 -0.28
C ALA A 10 3.60 -7.30 -0.25
N PHE A 11 3.27 -6.53 0.79
CA PHE A 11 1.99 -5.83 0.88
C PHE A 11 1.77 -4.89 -0.31
N VAL A 12 2.70 -3.95 -0.55
CA VAL A 12 2.65 -3.02 -1.68
C VAL A 12 2.49 -3.76 -3.01
N SER A 13 3.24 -4.84 -3.22
CA SER A 13 3.16 -5.63 -4.45
C SER A 13 1.77 -6.21 -4.67
N VAL A 14 1.13 -6.73 -3.63
CA VAL A 14 -0.21 -7.30 -3.71
C VAL A 14 -1.25 -6.21 -3.94
N VAL A 15 -1.22 -5.14 -3.14
CA VAL A 15 -2.22 -4.07 -3.23
C VAL A 15 -2.18 -3.39 -4.60
N VAL A 16 -1.00 -3.02 -5.10
CA VAL A 16 -0.87 -2.35 -6.41
C VAL A 16 -1.25 -3.29 -7.55
N SER A 17 -1.06 -4.60 -7.39
CA SER A 17 -1.54 -5.54 -8.38
C SER A 17 -3.06 -5.61 -8.42
N ILE A 18 -3.73 -5.58 -7.25
CA ILE A 18 -5.20 -5.53 -7.17
C ILE A 18 -5.72 -4.21 -7.74
N ASP A 19 -5.15 -3.08 -7.33
CA ASP A 19 -5.54 -1.72 -7.75
C ASP A 19 -5.44 -1.48 -9.27
N LEU A 20 -4.48 -2.15 -9.93
CA LEU A 20 -4.31 -2.06 -11.38
C LEU A 20 -4.98 -3.19 -12.17
N THR A 21 -5.66 -4.11 -11.48
CA THR A 21 -6.47 -5.12 -12.13
C THR A 21 -7.78 -4.49 -12.60
N ASP A 22 -8.25 -4.90 -13.77
CA ASP A 22 -9.51 -4.39 -14.31
C ASP A 22 -10.69 -4.82 -13.42
N ASP A 23 -11.68 -3.95 -13.27
CA ASP A 23 -12.91 -4.21 -12.48
C ASP A 23 -13.69 -5.43 -13.01
N GLU A 24 -13.51 -5.80 -14.28
CA GLU A 24 -14.06 -7.04 -14.86
C GLU A 24 -13.39 -8.31 -14.30
N GLU A 25 -12.14 -8.22 -13.84
CA GLU A 25 -11.36 -9.34 -13.29
C GLU A 25 -11.43 -9.40 -11.76
N ILE A 26 -11.38 -8.25 -11.08
CA ILE A 26 -11.56 -8.14 -9.64
C ILE A 26 -12.64 -7.09 -9.36
N ASP A 27 -13.75 -7.55 -8.81
CA ASP A 27 -14.82 -6.66 -8.36
C ASP A 27 -14.29 -5.66 -7.29
N PRO A 28 -14.53 -4.34 -7.45
CA PRO A 28 -14.03 -3.33 -6.52
C PRO A 28 -14.47 -3.50 -5.06
N ASP A 29 -15.67 -4.04 -4.82
CA ASP A 29 -16.14 -4.32 -3.46
C ASP A 29 -15.32 -5.47 -2.86
N ILE A 30 -15.00 -6.50 -3.67
CA ILE A 30 -14.13 -7.60 -3.24
C ILE A 30 -12.69 -7.12 -3.01
N ALA A 31 -12.16 -6.24 -3.85
CA ALA A 31 -10.85 -5.62 -3.62
C ALA A 31 -10.83 -4.87 -2.28
N THR A 32 -11.86 -4.10 -2.00
CA THR A 32 -12.01 -3.36 -0.73
C THR A 32 -12.09 -4.30 0.47
N ASP A 33 -12.91 -5.35 0.41
CA ASP A 33 -13.04 -6.36 1.47
C ASP A 33 -11.72 -7.07 1.78
N ILE A 34 -10.85 -7.25 0.78
CA ILE A 34 -9.51 -7.84 0.94
C ILE A 34 -8.54 -6.83 1.58
N LEU A 35 -8.58 -5.58 1.15
CA LEU A 35 -7.60 -4.56 1.52
C LEU A 35 -7.89 -3.87 2.86
N GLU A 36 -9.16 -3.64 3.18
CA GLU A 36 -9.57 -2.92 4.40
C GLU A 36 -9.04 -3.59 5.69
N PRO A 37 -9.15 -4.92 5.89
CA PRO A 37 -8.60 -5.57 7.08
C PRO A 37 -7.08 -5.42 7.19
N ALA A 38 -6.37 -5.41 6.05
CA ALA A 38 -4.92 -5.24 6.04
C ALA A 38 -4.52 -3.79 6.29
N ALA A 39 -5.26 -2.82 5.74
CA ALA A 39 -5.08 -1.39 5.99
C ALA A 39 -5.26 -1.06 7.48
N ALA A 40 -6.29 -1.63 8.12
CA ALA A 40 -6.58 -1.42 9.53
C ALA A 40 -5.40 -1.80 10.46
N LEU A 41 -4.63 -2.83 10.12
CA LEU A 41 -3.46 -3.25 10.92
C LEU A 41 -2.38 -2.16 11.00
N PHE A 42 -2.28 -1.29 9.99
CA PHE A 42 -1.31 -0.19 10.00
C PHE A 42 -1.77 0.96 10.89
N LEU A 43 -3.07 1.11 11.13
CA LEU A 43 -3.63 2.11 12.04
C LEU A 43 -3.33 1.76 13.51
N ASP A 44 -3.10 0.50 13.85
CA ASP A 44 -2.70 0.11 15.20
C ASP A 44 -1.24 0.45 15.54
N LEU A 45 -0.44 0.87 14.56
CA LEU A 45 0.94 1.29 14.77
C LEU A 45 1.01 2.62 15.54
N SER A 46 2.08 2.77 16.33
CA SER A 46 2.48 4.07 16.88
C SER A 46 2.76 5.07 15.74
N GLU A 47 2.74 6.36 16.04
CA GLU A 47 3.07 7.40 15.06
C GLU A 47 4.45 7.18 14.41
N GLU A 48 5.44 6.75 15.19
CA GLU A 48 6.76 6.38 14.69
C GLU A 48 6.70 5.17 13.75
N GLY A 49 5.91 4.15 14.08
CA GLY A 49 5.70 2.97 13.24
C GLY A 49 5.00 3.31 11.93
N ARG A 50 3.97 4.19 11.97
CA ARG A 50 3.28 4.68 10.77
C ARG A 50 4.25 5.43 9.86
N ARG A 51 5.07 6.35 10.40
CA ARG A 51 6.11 7.05 9.65
C ARG A 51 7.13 6.11 9.04
N GLU A 52 7.55 5.07 9.76
CA GLU A 52 8.46 4.05 9.23
C GLU A 52 7.83 3.30 8.05
N VAL A 53 6.58 2.85 8.17
CA VAL A 53 5.87 2.16 7.07
C VAL A 53 5.70 3.08 5.87
N ILE A 54 5.29 4.33 6.06
CA ILE A 54 5.20 5.33 4.97
C ILE A 54 6.54 5.43 4.25
N SER A 55 7.64 5.60 4.99
CA SER A 55 8.97 5.69 4.39
C SER A 55 9.34 4.44 3.58
N LEU A 56 8.95 3.25 4.05
CA LEU A 56 9.20 2.00 3.35
C LEU A 56 8.34 1.85 2.08
N ILE A 57 7.09 2.33 2.09
CA ILE A 57 6.22 2.37 0.91
C ILE A 57 6.81 3.32 -0.14
N LEU A 58 7.27 4.51 0.27
CA LEU A 58 7.89 5.47 -0.64
C LEU A 58 9.22 4.95 -1.22
N GLU A 59 10.02 4.21 -0.45
CA GLU A 59 11.20 3.50 -0.96
C GLU A 59 10.81 2.50 -2.08
N CYS A 60 9.63 1.87 -2.00
CA CYS A 60 9.14 0.99 -3.06
C CYS A 60 8.81 1.78 -4.34
N ALA A 61 8.19 2.96 -4.21
CA ALA A 61 7.89 3.83 -5.36
C ALA A 61 9.15 4.38 -6.04
N GLU A 62 10.21 4.64 -5.27
CA GLU A 62 11.50 5.09 -5.82
C GLU A 62 12.14 4.03 -6.72
N LEU A 63 11.99 2.75 -6.34
CA LEU A 63 12.58 1.61 -7.05
C LEU A 63 11.68 1.04 -8.15
N GLU A 64 10.42 1.48 -8.25
CA GLU A 64 9.48 1.02 -9.26
C GLU A 64 9.75 1.71 -10.61
N GLU A 65 9.91 0.88 -11.65
CA GLU A 65 10.21 1.33 -13.02
C GLU A 65 8.93 1.60 -13.82
N ASN A 66 7.84 0.89 -13.51
CA ASN A 66 6.57 1.10 -14.16
C ASN A 66 5.90 2.39 -13.62
N PRO A 67 5.64 3.40 -14.47
CA PRO A 67 5.13 4.69 -14.02
C PRO A 67 3.70 4.63 -13.47
N GLU A 68 2.88 3.68 -13.92
CA GLU A 68 1.52 3.47 -13.42
C GLU A 68 1.54 2.85 -12.03
N ARG A 69 2.29 1.75 -11.85
CA ARG A 69 2.54 1.14 -10.54
C ARG A 69 3.14 2.15 -9.57
N LYS A 70 4.11 2.95 -10.01
CA LYS A 70 4.72 3.99 -9.18
C LYS A 70 3.69 4.99 -8.66
N ARG A 71 2.73 5.42 -9.48
CA ARG A 71 1.65 6.32 -9.04
C ARG A 71 0.75 5.67 -8.00
N ALA A 72 0.34 4.42 -8.22
CA ALA A 72 -0.44 3.65 -7.26
C ALA A 72 0.29 3.53 -5.90
N ILE A 73 1.60 3.21 -5.92
CA ILE A 73 2.41 3.13 -4.69
C ILE A 73 2.48 4.48 -3.96
N LEU A 74 2.61 5.59 -4.69
CA LEU A 74 2.69 6.93 -4.09
C LEU A 74 1.39 7.35 -3.41
N GLY A 75 0.23 6.94 -3.95
CA GLY A 75 -1.08 7.21 -3.34
C GLY A 75 -1.44 6.23 -2.22
N LEU A 76 -0.75 5.10 -2.11
CA LEU A 76 -1.08 4.05 -1.16
C LEU A 76 -1.14 4.53 0.31
N PRO A 77 -0.19 5.33 0.83
CA PRO A 77 -0.26 5.79 2.22
C PRO A 77 -1.54 6.53 2.58
N GLU A 78 -2.07 7.34 1.66
CA GLU A 78 -3.36 8.04 1.82
C GLU A 78 -4.52 7.04 1.75
N ALA A 79 -4.51 6.15 0.75
CA ALA A 79 -5.55 5.13 0.55
C ALA A 79 -5.73 4.16 1.74
N ILE A 80 -4.68 3.92 2.53
CA ILE A 80 -4.76 3.09 3.76
C ILE A 80 -4.90 3.91 5.05
N GLY A 81 -5.15 5.22 4.96
CA GLY A 81 -5.41 6.10 6.09
C GLY A 81 -4.17 6.41 6.95
N LEU A 82 -2.96 6.31 6.40
CA LEU A 82 -1.72 6.69 7.11
C LEU A 82 -1.35 8.17 6.94
N LEU A 83 -1.92 8.83 5.94
CA LEU A 83 -1.89 10.29 5.79
C LEU A 83 -3.31 10.82 5.98
N ASP A 84 -3.42 11.97 6.64
CA ASP A 84 -4.72 12.66 6.74
C ASP A 84 -5.11 13.19 5.36
N GLU A 85 -6.38 13.03 4.98
CA GLU A 85 -6.99 13.79 3.89
C GLU A 85 -7.17 15.23 4.40
N ASP A 86 -6.39 16.17 3.87
CA ASP A 86 -6.48 17.61 4.23
C ASP A 86 -7.92 18.17 4.11
#